data_AF-A0A7X7IZM4-F1
#
_entry.id   AF-A0A7X7IZM4-F1
#
_cell.length_a   1.000
_cell.length_b   1.000
_cell.length_c   1.000
_cell.angle_alpha   90.00
_cell.angle_beta   90.00
_cell.angle_gamma   90.00
#
_symmetry.space_group_name_H-M   'P 1'
#
loop_
_entity.id
_entity.type
_entity.pdbx_description
1 polymer ?
#
loop_
_entity_poly.entity_id
_entity_poly.type
_entity_poly.pdbx_seq_one_letter_code
_entity_poly.pdbx_strand_id
1 'polypeptide(L)'
;MRRAKLLEGYPCPLADGREWIVPLAREAAESDGQVDRRQALPRRLELNADGEFSAGDVLPAYCELNEIAAKFLDASERSEAGVFSFEVVSAAVRVLAHNYRIDRAEAVAMGLFTFGGDEATRVLLFLTDFPGWWQLQKKTAAATTDSLAGSEDSIDTTGPRLPT
;
A
#
# COMPACT_ATOMS: atom_id res chain seq x y z
N MET A 1 1.16 -32.65 5.98
CA MET A 1 1.67 -31.40 5.35
C MET A 1 0.83 -30.24 5.87
N ARG A 2 1.41 -29.31 6.64
CA ARG A 2 0.75 -28.04 6.99
C ARG A 2 0.84 -27.11 5.77
N ARG A 3 -0.29 -26.54 5.34
CA ARG A 3 -0.30 -25.47 4.32
C ARG A 3 0.42 -24.26 4.94
N ALA A 4 1.45 -23.74 4.27
CA ALA A 4 2.05 -22.48 4.69
C ALA A 4 0.95 -21.41 4.69
N LYS A 5 0.83 -20.65 5.79
CA LYS A 5 -0.10 -19.53 5.86
C LYS A 5 0.36 -18.52 4.80
N LEU A 6 -0.53 -18.14 3.89
CA LEU A 6 -0.26 -17.08 2.93
C LEU A 6 0.02 -15.78 3.68
N LEU A 7 0.89 -14.93 3.13
CA LEU A 7 0.93 -13.54 3.55
C LEU A 7 -0.44 -12.91 3.27
N GLU A 8 -0.90 -12.12 4.23
CA GLU A 8 -2.15 -11.37 4.12
C GLU A 8 -2.01 -10.29 3.03
N GLY A 9 -3.15 -9.87 2.47
CA GLY A 9 -3.21 -8.83 1.47
C GLY A 9 -4.49 -8.87 0.66
N TYR A 10 -4.47 -8.31 -0.55
CA TYR A 10 -5.69 -8.01 -1.31
C TYR A 10 -6.03 -9.10 -2.35
N PRO A 11 -7.31 -9.49 -2.49
CA PRO A 11 -7.75 -10.25 -3.64
C PRO A 11 -7.65 -9.38 -4.90
N CYS A 12 -6.89 -9.86 -5.89
CA CYS A 12 -6.64 -9.20 -7.15
C CYS A 12 -7.19 -10.07 -8.29
N PRO A 13 -8.22 -9.61 -9.04
CA PRO A 13 -8.63 -10.30 -10.24
C PRO A 13 -7.56 -10.15 -11.33
N LEU A 14 -7.13 -11.28 -11.89
CA LEU A 14 -6.16 -11.36 -12.98
C LEU A 14 -6.85 -11.80 -14.28
N ALA A 15 -6.11 -11.80 -15.39
CA ALA A 15 -6.65 -12.05 -16.72
C ALA A 15 -7.13 -13.50 -16.94
N ASP A 16 -6.75 -14.43 -16.06
CA ASP A 16 -7.27 -15.80 -16.03
C ASP A 16 -8.71 -15.90 -15.49
N GLY A 17 -9.30 -14.76 -15.10
CA GLY A 17 -10.65 -14.67 -14.55
C GLY A 17 -10.75 -15.12 -13.09
N ARG A 18 -9.62 -15.30 -12.40
CA ARG A 18 -9.59 -15.74 -10.99
C ARG A 18 -9.04 -14.63 -10.09
N GLU A 19 -9.36 -14.75 -8.80
CA GLU A 19 -8.81 -13.89 -7.76
C GLU A 19 -7.55 -14.49 -7.15
N TRP A 20 -6.51 -13.67 -7.09
CA TRP A 20 -5.20 -14.00 -6.52
C TRP A 20 -4.91 -13.09 -5.34
N ILE A 21 -4.47 -13.66 -4.20
CA ILE A 21 -4.11 -12.89 -3.01
C ILE A 21 -2.72 -12.29 -3.22
N VAL A 22 -2.68 -10.99 -3.46
CA VAL A 22 -1.45 -10.22 -3.54
C VAL A 22 -0.96 -9.96 -2.11
N PRO A 23 0.26 -10.37 -1.75
CA PRO A 23 0.79 -10.12 -0.41
C PRO A 23 0.99 -8.62 -0.17
N LEU A 24 0.76 -8.20 1.07
CA LEU A 24 0.96 -6.82 1.50
C LEU A 24 2.39 -6.61 2.01
N ALA A 25 3.13 -5.69 1.39
CA ALA A 25 4.46 -5.31 1.86
C ALA A 25 4.44 -4.01 2.67
N ARG A 26 3.60 -3.07 2.27
CA ARG A 26 3.38 -1.82 2.99
C ARG A 26 1.91 -1.68 3.28
N GLU A 27 1.58 -1.25 4.49
CA GLU A 27 0.22 -0.98 4.93
C GLU A 27 0.06 0.54 5.12
N ALA A 28 -1.03 1.09 4.61
CA ALA A 28 -1.39 2.47 4.84
C ALA A 28 -1.91 2.61 6.27
N ALA A 29 -1.33 3.53 7.02
CA ALA A 29 -1.71 3.74 8.40
C ALA A 29 -1.72 5.23 8.74
N GLU A 30 -2.65 5.60 9.60
CA GLU A 30 -2.74 6.94 10.16
C GLU A 30 -1.80 7.06 11.36
N SER A 31 -0.90 8.03 11.34
CA SER A 31 -0.02 8.41 12.45
C SER A 31 -0.01 9.92 12.55
N ASP A 32 -0.33 10.47 13.73
CA ASP A 32 -0.27 11.91 14.01
C ASP A 32 -1.01 12.79 12.98
N GLY A 33 -2.18 12.31 12.51
CA GLY A 33 -3.01 13.01 11.53
C GLY A 33 -2.47 12.96 10.09
N GLN A 34 -1.37 12.24 9.84
CA GLN A 34 -0.83 11.99 8.51
C GLN A 34 -1.02 10.53 8.10
N VAL A 35 -1.24 10.31 6.81
CA VAL A 35 -1.30 8.97 6.22
C VAL A 35 0.10 8.59 5.76
N ASP A 36 0.68 7.57 6.37
CA ASP A 36 2.00 7.03 6.04
C ASP A 36 1.89 5.54 5.64
N ARG A 37 2.97 4.98 5.08
CA ARG A 37 3.08 3.57 4.68
C ARG A 37 4.02 2.80 5.61
N ARG A 38 3.44 2.05 6.55
CA ARG A 38 4.18 1.22 7.50
C ARG A 38 4.61 -0.11 6.88
N GLN A 39 5.67 -0.70 7.41
CA GLN A 39 6.16 -2.03 7.01
C GLN A 39 5.19 -3.13 7.49
N ALA A 40 4.67 -3.92 6.55
CA ALA A 40 3.72 -5.02 6.82
C ALA A 40 4.37 -6.41 6.79
N LEU A 41 5.58 -6.53 6.25
CA LEU A 41 6.28 -7.81 6.14
C LEU A 41 6.78 -8.31 7.51
N PRO A 42 6.92 -9.63 7.69
CA PRO A 42 7.53 -10.19 8.88
C PRO A 42 8.96 -9.64 9.11
N ARG A 43 9.21 -9.20 10.34
CA ARG A 43 10.47 -8.58 10.77
C ARG A 43 11.13 -9.37 11.90
N ARG A 44 12.42 -9.12 12.09
CA ARG A 44 13.15 -9.57 13.28
C ARG A 44 12.61 -8.84 14.50
N LEU A 45 12.59 -9.57 15.62
CA LEU A 45 12.41 -8.98 16.94
C LEU A 45 13.80 -8.58 17.45
N GLU A 46 13.95 -7.32 17.85
CA GLU A 46 15.20 -6.78 18.37
C GLU A 46 14.97 -6.20 19.77
N LEU A 47 16.06 -5.96 20.50
CA LEU A 47 16.03 -5.20 21.75
C LEU A 47 16.63 -3.82 21.49
N ASN A 48 15.90 -2.76 21.84
CA ASN A 48 16.41 -1.40 21.75
C ASN A 48 17.39 -1.09 22.90
N ALA A 49 17.97 0.11 22.89
CA ALA A 49 18.94 0.55 23.92
C ALA A 49 18.34 0.60 25.34
N ASP A 50 17.01 0.71 25.45
CA ASP A 50 16.27 0.74 26.71
C ASP A 50 15.90 -0.67 27.21
N GLY A 51 16.28 -1.72 26.47
CA GLY A 51 15.98 -3.12 26.81
C GLY A 51 14.55 -3.55 26.46
N GLU A 52 13.82 -2.76 25.68
CA GLU A 52 12.48 -3.07 25.21
C GLU A 52 12.51 -3.77 23.85
N PHE A 53 11.51 -4.61 23.59
CA PHE A 53 11.36 -5.24 22.29
C PHE A 53 10.94 -4.24 21.22
N SER A 54 11.66 -4.23 20.10
CA SER A 54 11.38 -3.40 18.93
C SER A 54 11.37 -4.25 17.66
N ALA A 55 10.81 -3.66 16.60
CA ALA A 55 10.82 -4.29 15.28
C ALA A 55 12.11 -3.91 14.54
N GLY A 56 12.91 -4.92 14.20
CA GLY A 56 14.13 -4.79 13.42
C GLY A 56 13.91 -4.91 11.92
N ASP A 57 14.91 -5.47 11.23
CA ASP A 57 14.89 -5.63 9.78
C ASP A 57 13.83 -6.64 9.28
N VAL A 58 13.41 -6.47 8.02
CA VAL A 58 12.61 -7.46 7.30
C VAL A 58 13.36 -8.80 7.24
N LEU A 59 12.65 -9.91 7.47
CA LEU A 59 13.28 -11.23 7.39
C LEU A 59 13.82 -11.49 5.97
N PRO A 60 14.97 -12.18 5.82
CA PRO A 60 15.62 -12.39 4.52
C PRO A 60 14.70 -12.96 3.42
N ALA A 61 13.75 -13.81 3.79
CA ALA A 61 12.78 -14.41 2.88
C ALA A 61 11.83 -13.41 2.22
N TYR A 62 11.71 -12.18 2.74
CA TYR A 62 10.82 -11.14 2.24
C TYR A 62 11.55 -9.87 1.79
N CYS A 63 12.90 -9.88 1.74
CA CYS A 63 13.67 -8.72 1.30
C CYS A 63 13.35 -8.35 -0.15
N GLU A 64 13.23 -9.34 -1.05
CA GLU A 64 12.86 -9.09 -2.44
C GLU A 64 11.51 -8.38 -2.55
N LEU A 65 10.51 -8.82 -1.78
CA LEU A 65 9.19 -8.20 -1.75
C LEU A 65 9.25 -6.76 -1.25
N ASN A 66 10.07 -6.51 -0.22
CA ASN A 66 10.32 -5.17 0.31
C ASN A 66 10.99 -4.25 -0.72
N GLU A 67 11.98 -4.76 -1.47
CA GLU A 67 12.68 -4.01 -2.51
C GLU A 67 11.77 -3.67 -3.69
N ILE A 68 10.93 -4.60 -4.13
CA ILE A 68 9.94 -4.36 -5.19
C ILE A 68 8.99 -3.24 -4.76
N ALA A 69 8.46 -3.31 -3.54
CA ALA A 69 7.58 -2.29 -2.99
C ALA A 69 8.26 -0.92 -2.94
N ALA A 70 9.49 -0.84 -2.42
CA ALA A 70 10.24 0.42 -2.34
C ALA A 70 10.48 1.03 -3.73
N LYS A 71 10.97 0.24 -4.69
CA LYS A 71 11.21 0.71 -6.07
C LYS A 71 9.94 1.22 -6.74
N PHE A 72 8.81 0.54 -6.53
CA PHE A 72 7.53 0.95 -7.08
C PHE A 72 7.04 2.27 -6.48
N LEU A 73 7.19 2.46 -5.17
CA LEU A 73 6.84 3.72 -4.51
C LEU A 73 7.71 4.88 -4.99
N ASP A 74 9.03 4.68 -5.02
CA ASP A 74 9.98 5.69 -5.50
C ASP A 74 9.66 6.15 -6.93
N ALA A 75 9.34 5.20 -7.82
CA ALA A 75 8.95 5.50 -9.19
C ALA A 75 7.60 6.25 -9.27
N SER A 76 6.65 5.89 -8.41
CA SER A 76 5.33 6.53 -8.35
C SER A 76 5.42 7.98 -7.88
N GLU A 77 6.28 8.28 -6.91
CA GLU A 77 6.50 9.63 -6.37
C GLU A 77 7.22 10.54 -7.38
N ARG A 78 8.17 9.99 -8.14
CA ARG A 78 8.90 10.75 -9.18
C ARG A 78 8.04 11.05 -10.42
N SER A 79 6.79 10.58 -10.48
CA SER A 79 5.91 10.72 -11.65
C SER A 79 6.60 10.30 -12.94
N GLU A 80 7.43 9.25 -12.87
CA GLU A 80 8.11 8.68 -14.04
C GLU A 80 7.07 7.97 -14.91
N ALA A 81 6.38 8.77 -15.73
CA ALA A 81 5.40 8.33 -16.71
C ALA A 81 6.10 7.47 -17.77
N GLY A 82 6.23 6.17 -17.51
CA GLY A 82 6.92 5.28 -18.43
C GLY A 82 7.45 3.98 -17.86
N VAL A 83 7.43 3.77 -16.54
CA VAL A 83 7.86 2.49 -15.92
C VAL A 83 6.82 1.37 -16.10
N PHE A 84 6.04 1.39 -17.18
CA PHE A 84 5.06 0.35 -17.54
C PHE A 84 5.68 -0.64 -18.53
N SER A 85 6.77 -1.29 -18.12
CA SER A 85 7.57 -2.19 -18.94
C SER A 85 7.30 -3.67 -18.60
N PHE A 86 7.92 -4.59 -19.37
CA PHE A 86 8.01 -6.02 -19.01
C PHE A 86 8.61 -6.27 -17.61
N GLU A 87 9.28 -5.27 -17.02
CA GLU A 87 9.77 -5.35 -15.64
C GLU A 87 8.63 -5.30 -14.62
N VAL A 88 7.53 -4.60 -14.90
CA VAL A 88 6.33 -4.59 -14.05
C VAL A 88 5.69 -5.96 -13.99
N VAL A 89 5.55 -6.62 -15.16
CA VAL A 89 5.03 -7.99 -15.23
C VAL A 89 5.95 -8.95 -14.48
N SER A 90 7.27 -8.82 -14.68
CA SER A 90 8.25 -9.65 -13.97
C SER A 90 8.21 -9.43 -12.45
N ALA A 91 8.04 -8.18 -12.00
CA ALA A 91 7.88 -7.85 -10.58
C ALA A 91 6.57 -8.40 -10.01
N ALA A 92 5.45 -8.26 -10.72
CA ALA A 92 4.15 -8.80 -10.31
C ALA A 92 4.18 -10.33 -10.15
N VAL A 93 4.85 -11.06 -11.05
CA VAL A 93 5.06 -12.52 -10.89
C VAL A 93 5.85 -12.84 -9.63
N ARG A 94 6.94 -12.10 -9.35
CA ARG A 94 7.77 -12.31 -8.15
C ARG A 94 6.99 -12.00 -6.87
N VAL A 95 6.13 -10.99 -6.90
CA VAL A 95 5.19 -10.68 -5.80
C VAL A 95 4.24 -11.85 -5.55
N LEU A 96 3.60 -12.37 -6.59
CA LEU A 96 2.70 -13.53 -6.46
C LEU A 96 3.45 -14.79 -6.00
N ALA A 97 4.71 -14.96 -6.37
CA ALA A 97 5.52 -16.12 -5.99
C ALA A 97 5.75 -16.27 -4.47
N HIS A 98 5.53 -15.21 -3.68
CA HIS A 98 5.58 -15.32 -2.21
C HIS A 98 4.36 -16.04 -1.61
N ASN A 99 3.22 -16.01 -2.29
CA ASN A 99 1.99 -16.71 -1.88
C ASN A 99 1.75 -17.99 -2.69
N TYR A 100 2.29 -18.07 -3.91
CA TYR A 100 2.02 -19.14 -4.86
C TYR A 100 3.31 -19.75 -5.38
N ARG A 101 3.32 -21.05 -5.64
CA ARG A 101 4.44 -21.69 -6.33
C ARG A 101 4.26 -21.49 -7.83
N ILE A 102 4.65 -20.33 -8.31
CA ILE A 102 4.50 -19.92 -9.71
C ILE A 102 5.77 -19.24 -10.22
N ASP A 103 6.16 -19.55 -11.44
CA ASP A 103 7.22 -18.85 -12.17
C ASP A 103 6.69 -18.03 -13.36
N ARG A 104 7.61 -17.42 -14.12
CA ARG A 104 7.27 -16.59 -15.28
C ARG A 104 6.63 -17.39 -16.41
N ALA A 105 7.10 -18.61 -16.68
CA ALA A 105 6.56 -19.44 -17.75
C ALA A 105 5.15 -19.93 -17.41
N GLU A 106 4.94 -20.32 -16.16
CA GLU A 106 3.63 -20.70 -15.63
C GLU A 106 2.64 -19.51 -15.67
N ALA A 107 3.07 -18.32 -15.26
CA ALA A 107 2.24 -17.11 -15.33
C ALA A 107 1.80 -16.76 -16.76
N VAL A 108 2.70 -16.94 -17.74
CA VAL A 108 2.38 -16.76 -19.17
C VAL A 108 1.44 -17.86 -19.67
N ALA A 109 1.72 -19.13 -19.34
CA ALA A 109 0.89 -20.27 -19.78
C ALA A 109 -0.54 -20.20 -19.23
N MET A 110 -0.70 -19.66 -18.02
CA MET A 110 -2.01 -19.42 -17.40
C MET A 110 -2.70 -18.16 -17.93
N GLY A 111 -1.99 -17.30 -18.65
CA GLY A 111 -2.53 -16.02 -19.13
C GLY A 111 -2.87 -15.05 -18.00
N LEU A 112 -2.03 -14.96 -16.96
CA LEU A 112 -2.32 -14.10 -15.80
C LEU A 112 -2.33 -12.59 -16.13
N PHE A 113 -1.60 -12.20 -17.17
CA PHE A 113 -1.43 -10.80 -17.57
C PHE A 113 -1.68 -10.65 -19.07
N THR A 114 -2.33 -9.57 -19.48
CA THR A 114 -2.56 -9.25 -20.90
C THR A 114 -1.55 -8.23 -21.41
N PHE A 115 -1.32 -8.23 -22.73
CA PHE A 115 -0.49 -7.20 -23.35
C PHE A 115 -1.25 -5.86 -23.32
N GLY A 116 -0.66 -4.85 -22.67
CA GLY A 116 -1.31 -3.55 -22.46
C GLY A 116 -2.36 -3.53 -21.34
N GLY A 117 -2.53 -4.63 -20.61
CA GLY A 117 -3.39 -4.70 -19.43
C GLY A 117 -2.79 -4.00 -18.21
N ASP A 118 -3.64 -3.77 -17.21
CA ASP A 118 -3.28 -3.12 -15.96
C ASP A 118 -3.11 -4.10 -14.78
N GLU A 119 -3.23 -5.41 -15.02
CA GLU A 119 -3.28 -6.41 -13.94
C GLU A 119 -1.95 -6.45 -13.17
N ALA A 120 -0.81 -6.36 -13.87
CA ALA A 120 0.51 -6.32 -13.24
C ALA A 120 0.71 -5.04 -12.41
N THR A 121 0.23 -3.89 -12.89
CA THR A 121 0.25 -2.63 -12.14
C THR A 121 -0.65 -2.74 -10.90
N ARG A 122 -1.83 -3.35 -11.02
CA ARG A 122 -2.77 -3.56 -9.91
C ARG A 122 -2.14 -4.41 -8.81
N VAL A 123 -1.39 -5.45 -9.16
CA VAL A 123 -0.61 -6.24 -8.20
C VAL A 123 0.36 -5.35 -7.42
N LEU A 124 1.10 -4.45 -8.08
CA LEU A 124 2.02 -3.55 -7.38
C LEU A 124 1.31 -2.48 -6.54
N LEU A 125 0.16 -1.97 -6.99
CA LEU A 125 -0.67 -1.06 -6.19
C LEU A 125 -1.17 -1.74 -4.90
N PHE A 126 -1.57 -3.01 -4.99
CA PHE A 126 -2.05 -3.78 -3.85
C PHE A 126 -0.92 -4.19 -2.91
N LEU A 127 0.28 -4.45 -3.43
CA LEU A 127 1.49 -4.70 -2.65
C LEU A 127 1.78 -3.55 -1.67
N THR A 128 1.48 -2.30 -2.05
CA THR A 128 1.78 -1.09 -1.29
C THR A 128 0.59 -0.45 -0.59
N ASP A 129 -0.50 -1.20 -0.45
CA ASP A 129 -1.77 -0.71 0.13
C ASP A 129 -2.28 0.59 -0.49
N PHE A 130 -2.32 0.66 -1.82
CA PHE A 130 -3.00 1.78 -2.48
C PHE A 130 -4.50 1.88 -2.10
N PRO A 131 -5.27 0.77 -1.99
CA PRO A 131 -6.67 0.84 -1.58
C PRO A 131 -6.88 1.46 -0.21
N GLY A 132 -6.14 1.03 0.82
CA GLY A 132 -6.22 1.57 2.17
C GLY A 132 -5.72 3.01 2.24
N TRP A 133 -4.63 3.33 1.54
CA TRP A 133 -4.11 4.71 1.45
C TRP A 133 -5.15 5.67 0.88
N TRP A 134 -5.84 5.28 -0.19
CA TRP A 134 -6.88 6.07 -0.82
C TRP A 134 -8.10 6.28 0.10
N GLN A 135 -8.47 5.27 0.88
CA GLN A 135 -9.55 5.38 1.87
C GLN A 135 -9.20 6.34 3.00
N LEU A 136 -7.98 6.24 3.54
CA LEU A 136 -7.51 7.12 4.61
C LEU A 136 -7.38 8.57 4.14
N GLN A 137 -6.85 8.81 2.94
CA GLN A 137 -6.81 10.13 2.30
C GLN A 137 -8.19 10.81 2.25
N LYS A 138 -9.23 10.06 1.82
CA LYS A 138 -10.60 10.58 1.76
C LYS A 138 -11.16 10.93 3.13
N LYS A 139 -10.88 10.11 4.14
CA LYS A 139 -11.31 10.34 5.53
C LYS A 139 -10.65 11.61 6.08
N THR A 140 -9.35 11.79 5.87
CA THR A 140 -8.63 13.00 6.32
C THR A 140 -9.13 14.24 5.60
N ALA A 141 -9.39 14.17 4.28
CA ALA A 141 -9.96 15.28 3.53
C ALA A 141 -11.34 15.72 4.06
N ALA A 142 -12.22 14.76 4.36
CA ALA A 142 -13.53 15.05 4.93
C ALA A 142 -13.45 15.69 6.33
N ALA A 143 -12.54 15.23 7.19
CA ALA A 143 -12.33 15.81 8.52
C ALA A 143 -11.82 17.26 8.47
N THR A 144 -10.95 17.58 7.50
CA THR A 144 -10.48 18.96 7.28
C THR A 144 -11.60 19.89 6.81
N THR A 145 -12.50 19.41 5.94
CA THR A 145 -13.64 20.22 5.50
C THR A 145 -14.63 20.51 6.64
N ASP A 146 -14.89 19.54 7.50
CA ASP A 146 -15.83 19.68 8.63
C ASP A 146 -15.29 20.63 9.72
N SER A 147 -13.98 20.59 9.96
CA SER A 147 -13.31 21.51 10.90
C SER A 147 -13.25 22.96 10.39
N LEU A 148 -13.16 23.17 9.08
CA LEU A 148 -13.27 24.51 8.49
C LEU A 148 -14.71 25.06 8.56
N ALA A 149 -15.73 24.22 8.34
CA ALA A 149 -17.13 24.63 8.45
C ALA A 149 -17.54 25.00 9.89
N GLY A 150 -17.03 24.28 10.90
CA GLY A 150 -17.28 24.60 12.31
C GLY A 150 -16.58 25.87 12.82
N SER A 151 -15.67 26.44 12.02
CA SER A 151 -14.92 27.65 12.37
C SER A 151 -15.62 28.95 11.93
N GLU A 152 -16.61 28.87 11.04
CA GLU A 152 -17.28 30.04 10.44
C GLU A 152 -18.47 30.56 11.28
N ASP A 153 -18.94 29.82 12.29
CA ASP A 153 -20.10 30.18 13.12
C ASP A 153 -19.77 31.03 14.37
N SER A 154 -18.52 31.50 14.52
CA SER A 154 -18.11 32.37 15.64
C SER A 154 -17.67 33.77 15.18
N ILE A 155 -18.47 34.42 14.33
CA ILE A 155 -18.42 35.88 14.21
C ILE A 155 -19.45 36.45 15.20
N ASP A 156 -18.94 36.83 16.37
CA ASP A 156 -19.67 37.57 17.41
C ASP A 156 -20.17 38.91 16.84
N THR A 157 -21.42 38.96 16.38
CA THR A 157 -22.10 40.20 15.99
C THR A 157 -22.56 40.98 17.22
N THR A 158 -21.63 41.39 18.08
CA THR A 158 -21.90 42.40 19.10
C THR A 158 -21.52 43.77 18.53
N GLY A 159 -22.45 44.36 17.77
CA GLY A 159 -22.30 45.73 17.24
C GLY A 159 -22.26 46.77 18.37
N PRO A 160 -21.49 47.87 18.23
CA PRO A 160 -21.39 48.88 19.27
C PRO A 160 -22.72 49.66 19.41
N ARG A 161 -23.28 49.68 20.63
CA ARG A 161 -24.42 50.54 20.97
C ARG A 161 -23.93 51.99 21.14
N LEU A 162 -24.49 52.91 20.34
CA LEU A 162 -24.30 54.34 20.49
C LEU A 162 -24.94 54.85 21.79
N PRO A 163 -24.28 55.74 22.55
CA PRO A 163 -24.89 56.40 23.70
C PRO A 163 -25.83 57.54 23.27
N THR A 164 -26.92 57.69 24.02
CA THR A 164 -27.94 58.76 23.93
C THR A 164 -27.39 60.14 24.24
#